data_AF-A0A7S0EJG2-F1
#
_entry.id   AF-A0A7S0EJG2-F1
#
_cell.length_a   1.000
_cell.length_b   1.000
_cell.length_c   1.000
_cell.angle_alpha   90.00
_cell.angle_beta   90.00
_cell.angle_gamma   90.00
#
_symmetry.space_group_name_H-M   'P 1'
#
loop_
_entity.id
_entity.type
_entity.pdbx_description
1 polymer ?
#
loop_
_entity_poly.entity_id
_entity_poly.type
_entity_poly.pdbx_seq_one_letter_code
_entity_poly.pdbx_strand_id
1 'polypeptide(L)'
;LELLPAPYASLDTNRLTVAYFCVSGLDVLGAVERVNAARIIEWVYSLQVLPPADGAEGAAPGRCAGFRGGAFMGGPYSGGGGPSSSAYDEGHLAMTYTALAVLVILKDDLRRIDRAALLRFVRSLQD
;
A
#
# COMPACT_ATOMS: atom_id res chain seq x y z
N LEU A 1 -4.62 -7.65 12.54
CA LEU A 1 -3.25 -7.77 12.00
C LEU A 1 -2.18 -7.28 12.98
N GLU A 2 -2.49 -7.07 14.27
CA GLU A 2 -1.59 -6.41 15.23
C GLU A 2 -0.67 -7.36 16.02
N LEU A 3 -0.85 -8.67 15.91
CA LEU A 3 0.01 -9.65 16.60
C LEU A 3 0.30 -10.81 15.65
N LEU A 4 1.39 -10.71 14.90
CA LEU A 4 1.99 -11.87 14.23
C LEU A 4 3.12 -12.42 15.14
N PRO A 5 3.28 -13.75 15.26
CA PRO A 5 4.36 -14.36 16.02
C PRO A 5 5.75 -13.84 15.58
N ALA A 6 6.72 -13.80 16.51
CA ALA A 6 8.08 -13.29 16.28
C ALA A 6 8.79 -13.80 15.00
N PRO A 7 8.59 -15.06 14.53
CA PRO A 7 9.17 -15.53 13.26
C PRO A 7 8.76 -14.72 12.03
N TYR A 8 7.64 -14.00 12.09
CA TYR A 8 7.12 -13.19 10.99
C TYR A 8 7.60 -11.73 11.00
N ALA A 9 8.47 -11.36 11.94
CA ALA A 9 9.08 -10.03 11.98
C ALA A 9 9.92 -9.75 10.71
N SER A 10 10.48 -10.77 10.07
CA SER A 10 11.17 -10.64 8.77
C SER A 10 10.22 -10.30 7.61
N LEU A 11 8.91 -10.53 7.76
CA LEU A 11 7.90 -10.16 6.77
C LEU A 11 7.31 -8.76 7.04
N ASP A 12 7.89 -7.97 7.94
CA ASP A 12 7.36 -6.65 8.26
C ASP A 12 7.29 -5.72 7.03
N THR A 13 8.25 -5.85 6.13
CA THR A 13 8.29 -5.17 4.81
C THR A 13 7.33 -5.78 3.77
N ASN A 14 6.76 -6.96 4.03
CA ASN A 14 5.91 -7.72 3.10
C ASN A 14 4.53 -8.06 3.70
N ARG A 15 4.10 -7.36 4.76
CA ARG A 15 2.79 -7.61 5.40
C ARG A 15 1.64 -7.45 4.41
N LEU A 16 1.75 -6.50 3.48
CA LEU A 16 0.77 -6.31 2.42
C LEU A 16 0.66 -7.52 1.49
N THR A 17 1.78 -8.18 1.16
CA THR A 17 1.80 -9.42 0.39
C THR A 17 1.14 -10.58 1.13
N VAL A 18 1.37 -10.69 2.44
CA VAL A 18 0.69 -11.69 3.28
C VAL A 18 -0.82 -11.45 3.27
N ALA A 19 -1.25 -10.19 3.46
CA ALA A 19 -2.65 -9.82 3.40
C ALA A 19 -3.26 -10.13 2.01
N TYR A 20 -2.54 -9.87 0.93
CA TYR A 20 -2.95 -10.24 -0.42
C TYR A 20 -3.21 -11.74 -0.56
N PHE A 21 -2.30 -12.61 -0.10
CA PHE A 21 -2.53 -14.05 -0.18
C PHE A 21 -3.70 -14.52 0.68
N CYS A 22 -3.87 -13.96 1.89
CA CYS A 22 -5.01 -14.29 2.75
C CYS A 22 -6.34 -13.87 2.13
N VAL A 23 -6.43 -12.63 1.64
CA VAL A 23 -7.65 -12.07 1.03
C VAL A 23 -7.98 -12.78 -0.28
N SER A 24 -6.99 -12.99 -1.15
CA SER A 24 -7.18 -13.72 -2.43
C SER A 24 -7.53 -15.18 -2.20
N GLY A 25 -6.92 -15.83 -1.20
CA GLY A 25 -7.26 -17.20 -0.84
C GLY A 25 -8.72 -17.33 -0.37
N LEU A 26 -9.21 -16.37 0.41
CA LEU A 26 -10.62 -16.31 0.79
C LEU A 26 -11.54 -16.02 -0.41
N ASP A 27 -11.11 -15.21 -1.37
CA ASP A 27 -11.86 -14.94 -2.59
C ASP A 27 -12.06 -16.20 -3.44
N VAL A 28 -10.98 -16.96 -3.63
CA VAL A 28 -11.03 -18.27 -4.31
C VAL A 28 -11.97 -19.24 -3.59
N LEU A 29 -12.04 -19.19 -2.25
CA LEU A 29 -12.92 -20.02 -1.44
C LEU A 29 -14.36 -19.46 -1.31
N GLY A 30 -14.65 -18.29 -1.88
CA GLY A 30 -15.95 -17.62 -1.76
C GLY A 30 -16.30 -17.21 -0.32
N ALA A 31 -15.30 -16.85 0.49
CA ALA A 31 -15.41 -16.58 1.92
C ALA A 31 -14.89 -15.18 2.34
N VAL A 32 -14.82 -14.23 1.40
CA VAL A 32 -14.29 -12.86 1.63
C VAL A 32 -15.18 -12.07 2.58
N GLU A 33 -16.47 -12.35 2.62
CA GLU A 33 -17.43 -11.73 3.54
C GLU A 33 -17.11 -11.98 5.02
N ARG A 34 -16.24 -12.95 5.31
CA ARG A 34 -15.78 -13.26 6.68
C ARG A 34 -14.73 -12.28 7.21
N VAL A 35 -14.15 -11.42 6.35
CA VAL A 35 -13.18 -10.42 6.80
C VAL A 35 -13.82 -9.05 7.01
N ASN A 36 -13.23 -8.26 7.90
CA ASN A 36 -13.59 -6.86 8.04
C ASN A 36 -12.95 -6.05 6.89
N ALA A 37 -13.65 -5.98 5.75
CA ALA A 37 -13.19 -5.30 4.56
C ALA A 37 -12.82 -3.84 4.83
N ALA A 38 -13.66 -3.09 5.56
CA ALA A 38 -13.41 -1.69 5.88
C ALA A 38 -12.07 -1.49 6.62
N ARG A 39 -11.80 -2.31 7.64
CA ARG A 39 -10.53 -2.25 8.38
C ARG A 39 -9.32 -2.54 7.49
N ILE A 40 -9.42 -3.54 6.60
CA ILE A 40 -8.32 -3.90 5.70
C ILE A 40 -8.09 -2.79 4.67
N ILE A 41 -9.16 -2.24 4.11
CA ILE A 41 -9.12 -1.12 3.16
C ILE A 41 -8.42 0.09 3.79
N GLU A 42 -8.82 0.51 4.99
CA GLU A 42 -8.19 1.63 5.68
C GLU A 42 -6.70 1.39 5.94
N TRP A 43 -6.33 0.16 6.33
CA TRP A 43 -4.94 -0.21 6.52
C TRP A 43 -4.14 -0.21 5.20
N VAL A 44 -4.71 -0.70 4.09
CA VAL A 44 -4.03 -0.64 2.79
C VAL A 44 -3.81 0.81 2.36
N TYR A 45 -4.80 1.68 2.55
CA TYR A 45 -4.66 3.10 2.24
C TYR A 45 -3.66 3.83 3.13
N SER A 46 -3.46 3.40 4.38
CA SER A 46 -2.42 3.97 5.25
C SER A 46 -1.00 3.69 4.74
N LEU A 47 -0.83 2.68 3.89
CA LEU A 47 0.44 2.34 3.24
C LEU A 47 0.70 3.13 1.96
N GLN A 48 -0.28 3.89 1.44
CA GLN A 48 -0.11 4.68 0.22
C GLN A 48 0.94 5.78 0.43
N VAL A 49 1.87 5.89 -0.52
CA VAL A 49 2.84 6.99 -0.58
C VAL A 49 2.21 8.11 -1.41
N LEU A 50 2.01 9.27 -0.79
CA LEU A 50 1.54 10.46 -1.50
C LEU A 50 2.72 11.38 -1.83
N PRO A 51 2.70 12.04 -3.00
CA PRO A 51 3.67 13.08 -3.28
C PRO A 51 3.52 14.22 -2.26
N PRO A 52 4.62 14.87 -1.85
CA PRO A 52 4.57 16.00 -0.94
C PRO A 52 3.73 17.14 -1.54
N ALA A 53 2.92 17.80 -0.70
CA ALA A 53 1.99 18.85 -1.12
C ALA A 53 2.70 20.06 -1.75
N ASP A 54 3.95 20.32 -1.34
CA ASP A 54 4.68 21.54 -1.67
C ASP A 54 6.08 21.21 -2.16
N GLY A 55 6.23 20.85 -3.45
CA GLY A 55 7.48 20.95 -4.22
C GLY A 55 8.81 20.62 -3.50
N ALA A 56 8.80 19.67 -2.57
CA ALA A 56 9.88 19.52 -1.60
C ALA A 56 11.20 19.25 -2.33
N GLU A 57 12.15 20.17 -2.14
CA GLU A 57 13.44 20.18 -2.82
C GLU A 57 14.15 18.83 -2.59
N GLY A 58 14.29 18.05 -3.67
CA GLY A 58 14.98 16.75 -3.67
C GLY A 58 14.13 15.55 -4.09
N ALA A 59 12.81 15.65 -4.11
CA ALA A 59 11.95 14.59 -4.63
C ALA A 59 11.87 14.68 -6.16
N ALA A 60 12.53 13.77 -6.88
CA ALA A 60 12.43 13.73 -8.33
C ALA A 60 10.95 13.55 -8.74
N PRO A 61 10.43 14.38 -9.67
CA PRO A 61 9.04 14.32 -10.08
C PRO A 61 8.72 12.93 -10.65
N GLY A 62 7.85 12.20 -9.96
CA GLY A 62 7.43 10.84 -10.35
C GLY A 62 7.90 9.71 -9.43
N ARG A 63 8.89 9.91 -8.54
CA ARG A 63 9.37 8.81 -7.67
C ARG A 63 8.57 8.59 -6.38
N CYS A 64 7.84 9.60 -5.92
CA CYS A 64 7.11 9.56 -4.66
C CYS A 64 5.62 9.18 -4.85
N ALA A 65 5.35 7.97 -5.36
CA ALA A 65 3.99 7.41 -5.39
C ALA A 65 4.02 5.87 -5.28
N GLY A 66 2.86 5.25 -5.07
CA GLY A 66 2.71 3.80 -4.93
C GLY A 66 2.32 3.39 -3.52
N PHE A 67 2.66 2.16 -3.13
CA PHE A 67 2.36 1.61 -1.81
C PHE A 67 3.60 1.04 -1.13
N ARG A 68 3.65 1.17 0.20
CA ARG A 68 4.63 0.50 1.07
C ARG A 68 4.16 -0.92 1.37
N GLY A 69 5.10 -1.83 1.61
CA GLY A 69 4.76 -3.22 1.95
C GLY A 69 4.42 -3.45 3.43
N GLY A 70 4.62 -2.43 4.28
CA GLY A 70 4.25 -2.42 5.69
C GLY A 70 4.56 -1.08 6.37
N ALA A 71 4.25 -0.96 7.66
CA ALA A 71 4.42 0.27 8.44
C ALA A 71 5.83 0.42 9.05
N PHE A 72 6.83 -0.30 8.53
CA PHE A 72 8.20 -0.35 9.05
C PHE A 72 8.90 1.03 9.10
N MET A 73 8.44 1.99 8.28
CA MET A 73 8.90 3.38 8.26
C MET A 73 8.24 4.28 9.34
N GLY A 74 7.52 3.70 10.30
CA GLY A 74 6.83 4.44 11.35
C GLY A 74 5.54 5.14 10.90
N GLY A 75 5.00 4.75 9.74
CA GLY A 75 3.71 5.24 9.25
C GLY A 75 2.54 4.76 10.12
N PRO A 76 1.44 5.53 10.20
CA PRO A 76 0.27 5.13 10.97
C PRO A 76 -0.39 3.87 10.37
N TYR A 77 -0.91 2.99 11.23
CA TYR A 77 -1.65 1.77 10.83
C TYR A 77 -3.10 2.06 10.39
N SER A 78 -3.51 3.33 10.41
CA SER A 78 -4.86 3.81 10.16
C SER A 78 -4.84 5.28 9.77
N GLY A 79 -5.74 5.69 8.88
CA GLY A 79 -5.75 7.02 8.29
C GLY A 79 -5.11 6.98 6.90
N GLY A 80 -5.70 7.71 5.95
CA GLY A 80 -5.20 7.76 4.57
C GLY A 80 -3.71 8.08 4.52
N GLY A 81 -3.02 7.50 3.54
CA GLY A 81 -1.57 7.56 3.41
C GLY A 81 -0.98 8.95 3.62
N GLY A 82 0.23 9.00 4.15
CA GLY A 82 0.95 10.25 4.42
C GLY A 82 1.87 10.66 3.28
N PRO A 83 2.22 11.96 3.19
CA PRO A 83 3.32 12.41 2.34
C PRO A 83 4.59 11.63 2.72
N SER A 84 5.40 11.33 1.70
CA SER A 84 6.72 10.71 1.88
C SER A 84 7.52 11.47 2.93
N SER A 85 7.93 10.80 4.02
CA SER A 85 8.62 11.44 5.16
C SER A 85 10.12 11.61 4.94
N SER A 86 10.66 11.02 3.87
CA SER A 86 12.08 10.95 3.56
C SER A 86 12.28 10.81 2.06
N ALA A 87 13.40 11.31 1.53
CA ALA A 87 13.79 11.09 0.14
C ALA A 87 13.95 9.60 -0.23
N TYR A 88 14.00 8.71 0.77
CA TYR A 88 14.09 7.26 0.61
C TYR A 88 12.74 6.54 0.81
N ASP A 89 11.67 7.27 1.12
CA ASP A 89 10.33 6.72 1.30
C ASP A 89 9.58 6.72 -0.03
N GLU A 90 9.94 5.74 -0.86
CA GLU A 90 9.38 5.50 -2.19
C GLU A 90 8.40 4.32 -2.19
N GLY A 91 7.44 4.32 -3.11
CA GLY A 91 6.55 3.18 -3.30
C GLY A 91 7.26 2.02 -3.98
N HIS A 92 6.80 0.80 -3.74
CA HIS A 92 7.32 -0.40 -4.40
C HIS A 92 6.31 -0.89 -5.45
N LEU A 93 6.75 -1.18 -6.68
CA LEU A 93 5.84 -1.60 -7.76
C LEU A 93 5.07 -2.88 -7.40
N ALA A 94 5.74 -3.89 -6.85
CA ALA A 94 5.06 -5.11 -6.42
C ALA A 94 4.05 -4.85 -5.29
N MET A 95 4.32 -3.91 -4.38
CA MET A 95 3.41 -3.57 -3.29
C MET A 95 2.22 -2.75 -3.79
N THR A 96 2.43 -1.96 -4.83
CA THR A 96 1.36 -1.27 -5.54
C THR A 96 0.40 -2.28 -6.16
N TYR A 97 0.94 -3.31 -6.85
CA TYR A 97 0.10 -4.38 -7.39
C TYR A 97 -0.70 -5.09 -6.29
N THR A 98 -0.05 -5.50 -5.19
CA THR A 98 -0.74 -6.22 -4.10
C THR A 98 -1.80 -5.36 -3.41
N ALA A 99 -1.52 -4.06 -3.18
CA ALA A 99 -2.51 -3.11 -2.66
C ALA A 99 -3.74 -3.02 -3.56
N LEU A 100 -3.53 -2.79 -4.86
CA LEU A 100 -4.62 -2.67 -5.83
C LEU A 100 -5.45 -3.95 -5.91
N ALA A 101 -4.80 -5.11 -5.93
CA ALA A 101 -5.49 -6.40 -5.96
C ALA A 101 -6.36 -6.61 -4.71
N VAL A 102 -5.83 -6.31 -3.52
CA VAL A 102 -6.60 -6.38 -2.27
C VAL A 102 -7.80 -5.45 -2.30
N LEU A 103 -7.62 -4.18 -2.71
CA LEU A 103 -8.71 -3.21 -2.79
C LEU A 103 -9.82 -3.66 -3.77
N VAL A 104 -9.43 -4.21 -4.92
CA VAL A 104 -10.37 -4.73 -5.92
C VAL A 104 -11.15 -5.94 -5.39
N ILE A 105 -10.48 -6.92 -4.76
CA ILE A 105 -11.14 -8.09 -4.16
C ILE A 105 -12.16 -7.65 -3.10
N LEU A 106 -11.80 -6.64 -2.29
CA LEU A 106 -12.67 -6.08 -1.26
C LEU A 106 -13.73 -5.10 -1.80
N LYS A 107 -13.83 -4.94 -3.12
CA LYS A 107 -14.81 -4.09 -3.82
C LYS A 107 -14.73 -2.60 -3.45
N ASP A 108 -13.52 -2.09 -3.17
CA ASP A 108 -13.28 -0.65 -3.01
C ASP A 108 -13.41 0.09 -4.35
N ASP A 109 -13.79 1.38 -4.31
CA ASP A 109 -14.02 2.18 -5.53
C ASP A 109 -12.75 2.84 -6.09
N LEU A 110 -11.61 2.69 -5.41
CA LEU A 110 -10.29 3.19 -5.81
C LEU A 110 -10.22 4.71 -6.00
N ARG A 111 -11.19 5.48 -5.48
CA ARG A 111 -11.22 6.95 -5.66
C ARG A 111 -10.15 7.68 -4.89
N ARG A 112 -9.62 7.07 -3.82
CA ARG A 112 -8.56 7.63 -2.97
C ARG A 112 -7.16 7.52 -3.57
N ILE A 113 -7.02 6.81 -4.68
CA ILE A 113 -5.75 6.64 -5.37
C ILE A 113 -5.49 7.85 -6.26
N ASP A 114 -4.34 8.51 -6.08
CA ASP A 114 -3.83 9.47 -7.05
C ASP A 114 -3.32 8.74 -8.29
N ARG A 115 -4.24 8.52 -9.24
CA ARG A 115 -3.97 7.82 -10.49
C ARG A 115 -2.91 8.53 -11.32
N ALA A 116 -2.88 9.87 -11.29
CA ALA A 116 -1.93 10.64 -12.07
C ALA A 116 -0.50 10.49 -11.51
N ALA A 117 -0.35 10.57 -10.19
CA ALA A 117 0.93 10.30 -9.53
C ALA A 117 1.39 8.86 -9.74
N LEU A 118 0.47 7.89 -9.63
CA LEU A 118 0.82 6.49 -9.82
C LEU A 118 1.27 6.17 -11.25
N LEU A 119 0.62 6.76 -12.26
CA LEU A 119 1.04 6.60 -13.65
C LEU A 119 2.41 7.22 -13.91
N ARG A 120 2.70 8.40 -13.34
CA ARG A 120 4.05 9.00 -13.42
C ARG A 120 5.10 8.10 -12.78
N PHE A 121 4.77 7.49 -11.64
CA PHE A 121 5.64 6.53 -10.97
C PHE A 121 5.92 5.30 -11.82
N VAL A 122 4.89 4.63 -12.35
CA VAL A 122 5.09 3.47 -13.23
C VAL A 122 5.91 3.86 -14.48
N ARG A 123 5.65 5.02 -15.07
CA ARG A 123 6.42 5.52 -16.22
C ARG A 123 7.89 5.78 -15.88
N SER A 124 8.19 6.22 -14.66
CA SER A 124 9.58 6.43 -14.20
C SER A 124 10.37 5.13 -14.03
N LEU A 125 9.69 3.97 -14.02
CA LEU A 125 10.29 2.64 -13.91
C LEU A 125 10.43 1.93 -15.26
N GLN A 126 10.04 2.58 -16.36
CA GLN A 126 10.11 2.04 -17.72
C GLN A 126 11.35 2.62 -18.41
N ASP A 127 12.23 1.75 -18.90
CA ASP A 127 13.38 2.09 -19.76
C ASP A 127 12.94 2.42 -21.20
#